data_AF-A0A8D8K4I9-F1
#
_entry.id   AF-A0A8D8K4I9-F1
#
_cell.length_a   1.000
_cell.length_b   1.000
_cell.length_c   1.000
_cell.angle_alpha   90.00
_cell.angle_beta   90.00
_cell.angle_gamma   90.00
#
_symmetry.space_group_name_H-M   'P 1'
#
loop_
_entity.id
_entity.type
_entity.pdbx_description
1 polymer ?
#
loop_
_entity_poly.entity_id
_entity_poly.type
_entity_poly.pdbx_seq_one_letter_code
_entity_poly.pdbx_strand_id
1 'polypeptide(L)'
;KDVSLTAFVLIALQEAKDICEPQVNSLLRSINKARDFLADYYLELKRPYTVAIAGYALALSDKLDEPFLNKLLSTAKERNRWEEPGQKLYNVEATSYALLALLVVKDFDS
;
A
#
# COMPACT_ATOMS: atom_id res chain seq x y z
N LYS A 1 9.51 9.87 -8.22
CA LYS A 1 9.42 8.39 -8.37
C LYS A 1 7.94 8.04 -8.39
N ASP A 2 7.49 7.23 -9.33
CA ASP A 2 6.07 6.97 -9.58
C ASP A 2 5.51 5.85 -8.69
N VAL A 3 5.66 6.05 -7.37
CA VAL A 3 5.29 5.06 -6.34
C VAL A 3 3.78 4.87 -6.27
N SER A 4 3.00 5.96 -6.23
CA SER A 4 1.54 5.89 -6.13
C SER A 4 0.91 5.16 -7.33
N LEU A 5 1.36 5.43 -8.56
CA LEU A 5 0.83 4.74 -9.74
C LEU A 5 1.23 3.27 -9.78
N THR A 6 2.48 2.95 -9.41
CA THR A 6 2.94 1.56 -9.33
C THR A 6 2.13 0.78 -8.29
N ALA A 7 1.89 1.36 -7.11
CA ALA A 7 1.05 0.76 -6.08
C ALA A 7 -0.39 0.56 -6.54
N PHE A 8 -0.99 1.57 -7.18
CA PHE A 8 -2.34 1.50 -7.73
C PHE A 8 -2.50 0.34 -8.73
N VAL A 9 -1.58 0.22 -9.69
CA VAL A 9 -1.61 -0.88 -10.67
C VAL A 9 -1.34 -2.23 -10.00
N LEU A 10 -0.42 -2.29 -9.05
CA LEU A 10 -0.11 -3.52 -8.30
C LEU A 10 -1.33 -4.04 -7.53
N ILE A 11 -2.10 -3.16 -6.88
CA ILE A 11 -3.36 -3.53 -6.21
C ILE A 11 -4.30 -4.19 -7.23
N ALA A 12 -4.55 -3.55 -8.38
CA ALA A 12 -5.44 -4.09 -9.41
C ALA A 12 -4.96 -5.45 -9.95
N LEU A 13 -3.65 -5.65 -10.12
CA LEU A 13 -3.09 -6.93 -10.56
C LEU A 13 -3.25 -8.04 -9.50
N GLN A 14 -3.17 -7.69 -8.21
CA GLN A 14 -3.39 -8.65 -7.12
C GLN A 14 -4.85 -9.08 -7.03
N GLU A 15 -5.80 -8.13 -7.15
CA GLU A 15 -7.24 -8.43 -7.17
C GLU A 15 -7.63 -9.36 -8.33
N ALA A 16 -6.95 -9.24 -9.48
CA ALA A 16 -7.20 -10.08 -10.66
C ALA A 16 -6.33 -11.35 -10.72
N LYS A 17 -5.45 -11.57 -9.74
CA LYS A 17 -4.38 -12.59 -9.82
C LYS A 17 -4.95 -13.98 -10.07
N ASP A 18 -5.90 -14.43 -9.27
CA ASP A 18 -6.41 -15.81 -9.32
C ASP A 18 -7.12 -16.12 -10.64
N ILE A 19 -7.67 -15.10 -11.30
CA ILE A 19 -8.36 -15.22 -12.59
C ILE A 19 -7.35 -15.28 -13.75
N CYS A 20 -6.30 -14.46 -13.66
CA CYS A 20 -5.37 -14.22 -14.77
C CYS A 20 -4.09 -15.07 -14.70
N GLU A 21 -3.74 -15.62 -13.54
CA GLU A 21 -2.51 -16.42 -13.35
C GLU A 21 -2.41 -17.61 -14.33
N PRO A 22 -3.47 -18.38 -14.63
CA PRO A 22 -3.41 -19.45 -15.63
C PRO A 22 -3.24 -18.95 -17.08
N GLN A 23 -3.58 -17.68 -17.35
CA GLN A 23 -3.62 -17.09 -18.70
C GLN A 23 -2.36 -16.27 -19.00
N VAL A 24 -1.76 -15.68 -17.97
CA VAL A 24 -0.66 -14.72 -18.08
C VAL A 24 0.55 -15.19 -17.28
N ASN A 25 1.42 -15.95 -17.94
CA ASN A 25 2.63 -16.53 -17.34
C ASN A 25 3.60 -15.49 -16.73
N SER A 26 3.51 -14.22 -17.13
CA SER A 26 4.36 -13.14 -16.63
C SER A 26 3.77 -12.40 -15.42
N LEU A 27 2.51 -12.67 -15.04
CA LEU A 27 1.78 -11.89 -14.03
C LEU A 27 2.49 -11.90 -12.67
N LEU A 28 2.81 -13.10 -12.16
CA LEU A 28 3.50 -13.26 -10.88
C LEU A 28 4.85 -12.53 -10.86
N ARG A 29 5.60 -12.60 -11.97
CA ARG A 29 6.88 -11.88 -12.11
C ARG A 29 6.67 -10.36 -12.06
N SER A 30 5.63 -9.85 -12.72
CA SER A 30 5.33 -8.42 -12.72
C SER A 30 4.90 -7.91 -11.35
N ILE A 31 4.06 -8.69 -10.65
CA ILE A 31 3.65 -8.40 -9.26
C ILE A 31 4.88 -8.33 -8.36
N ASN A 32 5.75 -9.34 -8.40
CA ASN A 32 6.96 -9.38 -7.59
C ASN A 32 7.87 -8.18 -7.86
N LYS A 33 8.09 -7.82 -9.13
CA LYS A 33 8.94 -6.68 -9.51
C LYS A 33 8.37 -5.34 -9.00
N ALA A 34 7.06 -5.14 -9.11
CA ALA A 34 6.42 -3.93 -8.62
C ALA A 34 6.46 -3.86 -7.09
N ARG A 35 6.19 -4.98 -6.40
CA ARG A 35 6.32 -5.11 -4.94
C ARG A 35 7.72 -4.75 -4.45
N ASP A 36 8.75 -5.32 -5.07
CA ASP A 36 10.15 -5.08 -4.68
C ASP A 36 10.54 -3.61 -4.87
N PHE A 37 10.13 -3.00 -5.99
CA PHE A 37 10.29 -1.56 -6.21
C PHE A 37 9.61 -0.70 -5.13
N LEU A 38 8.40 -1.06 -4.69
CA LEU A 38 7.73 -0.33 -3.62
C LEU A 38 8.49 -0.48 -2.29
N ALA A 39 8.91 -1.71 -1.96
CA ALA A 39 9.65 -2.01 -0.73
C ALA A 39 10.97 -1.22 -0.64
N ASP A 40 11.73 -1.16 -1.74
CA ASP A 40 13.02 -0.45 -1.81
C ASP A 40 12.89 1.05 -1.49
N TYR A 41 11.74 1.65 -1.75
CA TYR A 41 11.52 3.08 -1.59
C TYR A 41 10.54 3.46 -0.47
N TYR A 42 9.91 2.48 0.18
CA TYR A 42 8.81 2.70 1.10
C TYR A 42 9.18 3.59 2.29
N LEU A 43 10.35 3.35 2.90
CA LEU A 43 10.81 4.10 4.07
C LEU A 43 11.15 5.58 3.74
N GLU A 44 11.53 5.85 2.49
CA GLU A 44 11.85 7.20 2.00
C GLU A 44 10.59 8.05 1.75
N LEU A 45 9.41 7.45 1.73
CA LEU A 45 8.15 8.14 1.43
C LEU A 45 7.81 9.16 2.52
N LYS A 46 7.32 10.32 2.09
CA LYS A 46 6.97 11.45 2.99
C LYS A 46 5.50 11.79 2.99
N ARG A 47 4.81 11.56 1.87
CA ARG A 47 3.41 11.93 1.70
C ARG A 47 2.50 10.86 2.30
N PRO A 48 1.60 11.20 3.24
CA PRO A 48 0.63 10.26 3.82
C PRO A 48 -0.15 9.45 2.79
N TYR A 49 -0.60 10.10 1.71
CA TYR A 49 -1.29 9.41 0.62
C TYR A 49 -0.43 8.30 0.00
N THR A 50 0.82 8.62 -0.36
CA THR A 50 1.73 7.66 -1.00
C THR A 50 2.13 6.54 -0.04
N VAL A 51 2.31 6.84 1.25
CA VAL A 51 2.55 5.83 2.29
C VAL A 51 1.35 4.87 2.39
N ALA A 52 0.12 5.40 2.46
CA ALA A 52 -1.06 4.57 2.62
C ALA A 52 -1.33 3.63 1.44
N ILE A 53 -1.33 4.15 0.20
CA ILE A 53 -1.61 3.31 -0.98
C ILE A 53 -0.51 2.27 -1.21
N ALA A 54 0.77 2.63 -1.01
CA ALA A 54 1.87 1.68 -1.12
C ALA A 54 1.86 0.66 0.02
N GLY A 55 1.48 1.08 1.23
CA GLY A 55 1.35 0.21 2.39
C GLY A 55 0.29 -0.87 2.16
N TYR A 56 -0.86 -0.50 1.60
CA TYR A 56 -1.88 -1.47 1.21
C TYR A 56 -1.40 -2.43 0.12
N ALA A 57 -0.74 -1.92 -0.92
CA ALA A 57 -0.20 -2.76 -1.99
C ALA A 57 0.83 -3.79 -1.46
N LEU A 58 1.67 -3.37 -0.50
CA LEU A 58 2.62 -4.25 0.20
C LEU A 58 1.92 -5.24 1.13
N ALA A 59 0.85 -4.83 1.82
CA ALA A 59 0.06 -5.69 2.69
C ALA A 59 -0.56 -6.86 1.91
N LEU A 60 -1.17 -6.59 0.75
CA LEU A 60 -1.73 -7.61 -0.14
C LEU A 60 -0.68 -8.64 -0.61
N SER A 61 0.60 -8.24 -0.64
CA SER A 61 1.73 -9.10 -1.03
C SER A 61 2.46 -9.73 0.16
N ASP A 62 1.88 -9.72 1.36
CA ASP A 62 2.49 -10.20 2.60
C ASP A 62 3.87 -9.55 2.88
N LYS A 63 4.02 -8.26 2.54
CA LYS A 63 5.26 -7.47 2.71
C LYS A 63 5.11 -6.25 3.59
N LEU A 64 3.95 -6.02 4.19
CA LEU A 64 3.78 -4.96 5.19
C LEU A 64 4.08 -5.50 6.59
N ASP A 65 5.36 -5.78 6.85
CA ASP A 65 5.89 -6.16 8.15
C ASP A 65 6.69 -5.01 8.78
N GLU A 66 7.30 -5.23 9.94
CA GLU A 66 8.24 -4.28 10.54
C GLU A 66 9.53 -4.20 9.69
N PRO A 67 9.99 -3.02 9.22
CA PRO A 67 9.73 -1.64 9.67
C PRO A 67 8.64 -0.86 8.92
N PHE A 68 7.98 -1.46 7.93
CA PHE A 68 7.01 -0.78 7.07
C PHE A 68 5.68 -0.52 7.77
N LEU A 69 5.24 -1.44 8.63
CA LEU A 69 4.07 -1.23 9.47
C LEU A 69 4.25 -0.02 10.40
N ASN A 70 5.37 0.06 11.12
CA ASN A 70 5.73 1.23 11.92
C ASN A 70 5.74 2.53 11.10
N LYS A 71 6.24 2.51 9.85
CA LYS A 71 6.18 3.68 8.97
C LYS A 71 4.74 4.08 8.63
N LEU A 72 3.86 3.12 8.37
CA LEU A 72 2.44 3.38 8.12
C LEU A 72 1.80 4.03 9.36
N LEU A 73 1.94 3.39 10.53
CA LEU A 73 1.35 3.83 11.80
C LEU A 73 1.86 5.20 12.25
N SER A 74 3.18 5.44 12.17
CA SER A 74 3.78 6.74 12.54
C SER A 74 3.40 7.88 11.59
N THR A 75 2.94 7.57 10.38
CA THR A 75 2.42 8.57 9.43
C THR A 75 0.97 8.96 9.74
N ALA A 76 0.25 8.16 10.55
CA ALA A 76 -1.10 8.47 10.97
C ALA A 76 -1.12 9.69 11.90
N LYS A 77 -1.95 10.68 11.56
CA LYS A 77 -2.20 11.83 12.44
C LYS A 77 -3.30 11.48 13.43
N GLU A 78 -3.05 11.78 14.71
CA GLU A 78 -3.95 11.48 15.84
C GLU A 78 -4.36 9.99 15.90
N ARG A 79 -3.55 9.10 15.30
CA ARG A 79 -3.77 7.66 15.21
C ARG A 79 -5.10 7.25 14.54
N ASN A 80 -5.70 8.12 13.72
CA ASN A 80 -6.99 7.80 13.10
C ASN A 80 -7.10 8.16 11.61
N ARG A 81 -6.14 8.89 11.03
CA ARG A 81 -6.20 9.31 9.62
C ARG A 81 -4.83 9.58 9.02
N TRP A 82 -4.74 9.42 7.70
CA TRP A 82 -3.57 9.75 6.90
C TRP A 82 -3.88 10.99 6.08
N GLU A 83 -3.44 12.17 6.53
CA GLU A 83 -3.89 13.44 5.97
C GLU A 83 -2.76 14.42 5.57
N GLU A 84 -3.00 15.17 4.50
CA GLU A 84 -2.22 16.35 4.09
C GLU A 84 -3.09 17.62 4.18
N PRO A 85 -2.52 18.79 4.53
CA PRO A 85 -3.26 20.05 4.59
C PRO A 85 -3.93 20.40 3.25
N GLY A 86 -5.22 20.79 3.30
CA GLY A 86 -5.95 21.27 2.12
C GLY A 86 -6.45 20.20 1.14
N GLN A 87 -6.23 18.91 1.42
CA GLN A 87 -6.49 17.81 0.47
C GLN A 87 -7.62 16.86 0.92
N LYS A 88 -8.79 17.40 1.30
CA LYS A 88 -9.86 16.61 1.97
C LYS A 88 -10.23 15.28 1.29
N LEU A 89 -10.49 15.28 -0.01
CA LEU A 89 -10.88 14.06 -0.73
C LEU A 89 -9.74 13.04 -0.80
N TYR A 90 -8.51 13.48 -1.07
CA TYR A 90 -7.34 12.60 -1.06
C TYR A 90 -7.03 12.05 0.34
N ASN A 91 -7.34 12.79 1.40
CA ASN A 91 -7.16 12.32 2.78
C ASN A 91 -8.13 11.20 3.12
N VAL A 92 -9.37 11.26 2.62
CA VAL A 92 -10.34 10.17 2.75
C VAL A 92 -9.81 8.93 2.03
N GLU A 93 -9.40 9.07 0.77
CA GLU A 93 -8.85 7.95 0.00
C GLU A 93 -7.59 7.34 0.65
N ALA A 94 -6.65 8.18 1.10
CA ALA A 94 -5.46 7.72 1.82
C ALA A 94 -5.85 6.94 3.08
N THR A 95 -6.79 7.46 3.87
CA THR A 95 -7.25 6.78 5.09
C THR A 95 -7.97 5.48 4.75
N SER A 96 -8.71 5.42 3.64
CA SER A 96 -9.32 4.18 3.15
C SER A 96 -8.29 3.12 2.79
N TYR A 97 -7.23 3.46 2.06
CA TYR A 97 -6.13 2.51 1.78
C TYR A 97 -5.43 2.06 3.05
N ALA A 98 -5.15 2.96 3.99
CA ALA A 98 -4.50 2.61 5.25
C ALA A 98 -5.37 1.64 6.07
N LEU A 99 -6.68 1.88 6.15
CA LEU A 99 -7.61 0.96 6.81
C LEU A 99 -7.60 -0.43 6.17
N LEU A 100 -7.66 -0.50 4.83
CA LEU A 100 -7.57 -1.78 4.11
C LEU A 100 -6.24 -2.50 4.40
N ALA A 101 -5.12 -1.76 4.47
CA ALA A 101 -3.83 -2.31 4.83
C ALA A 101 -3.83 -2.93 6.24
N LEU A 102 -4.37 -2.23 7.24
CA LEU A 102 -4.46 -2.70 8.63
C LEU A 102 -5.34 -3.96 8.75
N LEU A 103 -6.46 -4.00 8.02
CA LEU A 103 -7.33 -5.18 7.97
C LEU A 103 -6.60 -6.40 7.37
N VAL A 104 -5.79 -6.21 6.32
CA VAL A 104 -5.00 -7.28 5.71
C VAL A 104 -3.96 -7.85 6.68
N VAL A 105 -3.24 -6.98 7.41
CA VAL A 105 -2.25 -7.41 8.40
C VAL A 105 -2.88 -7.85 9.74
N LYS A 106 -4.21 -7.81 9.85
CA LYS A 106 -4.99 -8.22 11.04
C LYS A 106 -4.62 -7.45 12.30
N ASP A 107 -4.30 -6.17 12.14
CA ASP A 107 -4.00 -5.28 13.26
C ASP A 107 -5.28 -4.69 13.85
N PHE A 108 -5.94 -5.45 14.74
CA PHE A 108 -7.27 -5.11 15.27
C PHE A 108 -7.25 -4.37 16.62
N ASP A 109 -6.15 -4.43 17.36
CA ASP A 109 -6.07 -4.01 18.77
C ASP A 109 -5.17 -2.78 19.00
N SER A 110 -4.72 -2.11 17.94
CA SER A 110 -3.78 -0.97 17.98
C SER A 110 -4.42 0.40 18.22
#